data_AF-A0A7J6EUA8-F1
#
_entry.id   AF-A0A7J6EUA8-F1
#
_cell.length_a   1.000
_cell.length_b   1.000
_cell.length_c   1.000
_cell.angle_alpha   90.00
_cell.angle_beta   90.00
_cell.angle_gamma   90.00
#
_symmetry.space_group_name_H-M   'P 1'
#
loop_
_entity.id
_entity.type
_entity.pdbx_description
1 polymer ?
#
loop_
_entity_poly.entity_id
_entity_poly.type
_entity_poly.pdbx_seq_one_letter_code
_entity_poly.pdbx_strand_id
1 'polypeptide(L)'
;MGRGKVELKRIENPTSRQVTFSKRRNGLLKKAFELSLLCDAELQFWRTRIEEMKRSTETLEANLRNLAGEDLSTLGMKELKQLERQLKIGVERVRCKKRRILSEHINYLKRKRRELLEENKRLLRKVSEFSGQDSPQVYY
;
A
#
# COMPACT_ATOMS: atom_id res chain seq x y z
N MET A 1 52.71 -28.99 -8.90
CA MET A 1 52.41 -29.57 -7.58
C MET A 1 51.19 -28.84 -6.99
N GLY A 2 50.12 -29.56 -6.63
CA GLY A 2 48.87 -28.98 -6.14
C GLY A 2 48.90 -28.57 -4.67
N ARG A 3 47.91 -27.77 -4.24
CA ARG A 3 47.70 -27.47 -2.81
C ARG A 3 47.18 -28.72 -2.10
N GLY A 4 47.97 -29.29 -1.20
CA GLY A 4 47.51 -30.37 -0.31
C GLY A 4 46.55 -29.87 0.77
N LYS A 5 45.56 -30.70 1.13
CA LYS A 5 44.68 -30.46 2.28
C LYS A 5 45.51 -30.57 3.56
N VAL A 6 45.32 -29.64 4.49
CA VAL A 6 46.02 -29.62 5.79
C VAL A 6 44.98 -29.69 6.90
N GLU A 7 45.21 -30.54 7.90
CA GLU A 7 44.34 -30.63 9.08
C GLU A 7 44.44 -29.35 9.94
N LEU A 8 43.34 -28.99 10.61
CA LEU A 8 43.31 -27.85 11.53
C LEU A 8 43.92 -28.24 12.88
N LYS A 9 45.24 -28.39 12.89
CA LYS A 9 46.07 -28.62 14.07
C LYS A 9 47.39 -27.86 13.96
N ARG A 10 48.16 -27.83 15.05
CA ARG A 10 49.49 -27.20 15.05
C ARG A 10 50.41 -27.89 14.04
N ILE A 11 51.11 -27.09 13.22
CA ILE A 11 52.15 -27.59 12.32
C ILE A 11 53.43 -27.73 13.13
N GLU A 12 53.93 -28.95 13.31
CA GLU A 12 55.11 -29.19 14.15
C GLU A 12 56.42 -28.70 13.50
N ASN A 13 56.55 -28.86 12.18
CA ASN A 13 57.73 -28.37 11.44
C ASN A 13 57.81 -26.82 11.52
N PRO A 14 58.88 -26.25 12.09
CA PRO A 14 58.99 -24.81 12.34
C PRO A 14 59.01 -23.97 11.06
N THR A 15 59.72 -24.42 10.03
CA THR A 15 59.83 -23.71 8.74
C THR A 15 58.49 -23.68 8.01
N SER A 16 57.82 -24.83 7.91
CA SER A 16 56.48 -24.91 7.32
C SER A 16 55.48 -24.07 8.10
N ARG A 17 55.52 -24.12 9.44
CA ARG A 17 54.67 -23.30 10.31
C ARG A 17 54.86 -21.80 10.06
N GLN A 18 56.11 -21.33 9.98
CA GLN A 18 56.42 -19.92 9.71
C GLN A 18 55.93 -19.48 8.32
N VAL A 19 56.19 -20.26 7.28
CA VAL A 19 55.75 -19.95 5.92
C VAL A 19 54.22 -19.95 5.82
N THR A 20 53.55 -20.94 6.44
CA THR A 20 52.08 -21.00 6.48
C THR A 20 51.50 -19.82 7.25
N PHE A 21 52.07 -19.47 8.40
CA PHE A 21 51.65 -18.31 9.18
C PHE A 21 51.71 -17.03 8.34
N SER A 22 52.86 -16.75 7.73
CA SER A 22 53.05 -15.55 6.89
C SER A 22 52.05 -15.49 5.73
N LYS A 23 51.85 -16.62 5.02
CA LYS A 23 50.88 -16.68 3.91
C LYS A 23 49.44 -16.52 4.39
N ARG A 24 49.03 -17.19 5.48
CA ARG A 24 47.67 -17.11 6.02
C ARG A 24 47.36 -15.75 6.60
N ARG A 25 48.28 -15.16 7.37
CA ARG A 25 48.15 -13.80 7.91
C ARG A 25 47.91 -12.80 6.79
N ASN A 26 48.72 -12.83 5.74
CA ASN A 26 48.57 -11.93 4.61
C ASN A 26 47.23 -12.17 3.87
N GLY A 27 46.83 -13.43 3.68
CA GLY A 27 45.53 -13.76 3.07
C GLY A 27 44.33 -13.31 3.91
N LEU A 28 44.40 -13.45 5.24
CA LEU A 28 43.37 -12.99 6.16
C LEU A 28 43.24 -11.47 6.13
N LEU A 29 44.36 -10.74 6.18
CA LEU A 29 44.34 -9.27 6.09
C LEU A 29 43.74 -8.78 4.77
N LYS A 30 44.08 -9.42 3.64
CA LYS A 30 43.45 -9.09 2.34
C LYS A 30 41.94 -9.31 2.37
N LYS A 31 41.47 -10.46 2.88
CA LYS A 31 40.04 -10.74 3.00
C LYS A 31 39.33 -9.77 3.93
N ALA A 32 39.95 -9.39 5.05
CA ALA A 32 39.40 -8.42 5.98
C ALA A 32 39.23 -7.04 5.32
N PHE A 33 40.21 -6.60 4.54
CA PHE A 33 40.15 -5.36 3.77
C PHE A 33 39.09 -5.39 2.66
N GLU A 34 39.00 -6.50 1.91
CA GLU A 34 37.95 -6.69 0.90
C GLU A 34 36.55 -6.64 1.53
N LEU A 35 36.36 -7.32 2.67
CA LEU A 35 35.10 -7.29 3.41
C LEU A 35 34.76 -5.91 3.94
N SER A 36 35.71 -5.17 4.52
CA SER A 36 35.45 -3.81 5.00
C SER A 36 35.00 -2.90 3.85
N LEU A 37 35.68 -2.97 2.71
CA LEU A 37 35.33 -2.16 1.54
C LEU A 37 33.95 -2.53 0.97
N LEU A 38 33.63 -3.83 0.90
CA LEU A 38 32.33 -4.31 0.43
C LEU A 38 31.20 -3.90 1.38
N CYS A 39 31.39 -4.07 2.68
CA CYS A 39 30.41 -3.65 3.69
C CYS A 39 30.19 -2.14 3.66
N ASP A 40 31.24 -1.33 3.49
CA ASP A 40 31.09 0.11 3.36
C ASP A 40 30.27 0.47 2.12
N ALA A 41 30.55 -0.15 0.96
CA ALA A 41 29.79 0.08 -0.25
C ALA A 41 28.30 -0.30 -0.11
N GLU A 42 28.02 -1.46 0.50
CA GLU A 42 26.65 -1.92 0.77
C GLU A 42 25.92 -1.00 1.76
N LEU A 43 26.59 -0.58 2.84
CA LEU A 43 26.02 0.36 3.81
C LEU A 43 25.73 1.72 3.18
N GLN A 44 26.59 2.22 2.30
CA GLN A 44 26.35 3.49 1.57
C GLN A 44 25.18 3.36 0.60
N PHE A 45 25.05 2.22 -0.09
CA PHE A 45 23.90 1.94 -0.95
C PHE A 45 22.59 1.98 -0.14
N TRP A 46 22.50 1.22 0.96
CA TRP A 46 21.31 1.20 1.80
C TRP A 46 21.02 2.56 2.44
N ARG A 47 22.04 3.30 2.88
CA ARG A 47 21.91 4.66 3.40
C ARG A 47 21.26 5.59 2.37
N THR A 48 21.76 5.56 1.13
CA THR A 48 21.23 6.38 0.04
C THR A 48 19.77 6.01 -0.24
N ARG A 49 19.45 4.71 -0.25
CA ARG A 49 18.08 4.23 -0.50
C ARG A 49 17.10 4.63 0.60
N ILE A 50 17.53 4.56 1.86
CA ILE A 50 16.75 5.03 3.01
C ILE A 50 16.51 6.54 2.89
N GLU A 51 17.53 7.31 2.52
CA GLU A 51 17.43 8.76 2.38
C GLU A 51 16.48 9.16 1.24
N GLU A 52 16.54 8.48 0.09
CA GLU A 52 15.57 8.66 -1.01
C GLU A 52 14.14 8.38 -0.57
N MET A 53 13.94 7.27 0.17
CA MET A 53 12.62 6.89 0.67
C MET A 53 12.07 7.90 1.70
N LYS A 54 12.93 8.40 2.59
CA LYS A 54 12.57 9.46 3.55
C LYS A 54 12.14 10.73 2.84
N ARG A 55 12.92 11.21 1.88
CA ARG A 55 12.56 12.40 1.06
C ARG A 55 11.25 12.21 0.31
N SER A 56 11.02 11.01 -0.23
CA SER A 56 9.75 10.68 -0.90
C SER A 56 8.58 10.73 0.07
N THR A 57 8.76 10.23 1.30
CA THR A 57 7.74 10.27 2.36
C THR A 57 7.42 11.70 2.75
N GLU A 58 8.44 12.51 3.03
CA GLU A 58 8.29 13.94 3.38
C GLU A 58 7.55 14.72 2.28
N THR A 59 7.88 14.45 1.01
CA THR A 59 7.22 15.07 -0.14
C THR A 59 5.75 14.67 -0.22
N LEU A 60 5.42 13.39 -0.02
CA LEU A 60 4.04 12.90 -0.03
C LEU A 60 3.22 13.49 1.13
N GLU A 61 3.79 13.57 2.32
CA GLU A 61 3.15 14.17 3.48
C GLU A 61 2.88 15.67 3.29
N ALA A 62 3.84 16.42 2.74
CA ALA A 62 3.64 17.82 2.39
C ALA A 62 2.51 17.99 1.34
N ASN A 63 2.47 17.12 0.33
CA ASN A 63 1.39 17.12 -0.66
C ASN A 63 0.03 16.83 -0.03
N LEU A 64 -0.05 15.90 0.94
CA LEU A 64 -1.28 15.60 1.67
C LEU A 64 -1.76 16.79 2.50
N ARG A 65 -0.86 17.47 3.22
CA ARG A 65 -1.17 18.71 3.96
C ARG A 65 -1.74 19.77 3.04
N ASN A 66 -1.09 20.00 1.90
CA ASN A 66 -1.58 20.94 0.88
C ASN A 66 -2.98 20.55 0.37
N LEU A 67 -3.23 19.27 0.07
CA LEU A 67 -4.55 18.78 -0.34
C LEU A 67 -5.62 18.93 0.76
N ALA A 68 -5.22 18.89 2.03
CA ALA A 68 -6.08 19.16 3.19
C ALA A 68 -6.33 20.67 3.42
N GLY A 69 -5.63 21.55 2.70
CA GLY A 69 -5.71 23.00 2.86
C GLY A 69 -4.76 23.58 3.91
N GLU A 70 -3.78 22.79 4.35
CA GLU A 70 -2.72 23.20 5.28
C GLU A 70 -1.47 23.68 4.50
N ASP A 71 -0.55 24.39 5.18
CA ASP A 71 0.75 24.86 4.66
C ASP A 71 0.71 25.61 3.30
N LEU A 72 -0.44 26.15 2.88
CA LEU A 72 -0.64 26.75 1.56
C LEU A 72 0.25 27.98 1.30
N SER A 73 0.72 28.65 2.34
CA SER A 73 1.66 29.78 2.22
C SER A 73 3.02 29.37 1.62
N THR A 74 3.34 28.08 1.62
CA THR A 74 4.56 27.53 1.00
C THR A 74 4.44 27.40 -0.52
N LEU A 75 3.23 27.50 -1.09
CA LEU A 75 2.96 27.32 -2.51
C LEU A 75 2.91 28.64 -3.27
N GLY A 76 3.48 28.63 -4.48
CA GLY A 76 3.31 29.73 -5.43
C GLY A 76 1.94 29.73 -6.11
N MET A 77 1.58 30.86 -6.73
CA MET A 77 0.27 31.02 -7.40
C MET A 77 -0.03 29.97 -8.47
N LYS A 78 0.99 29.49 -9.20
CA LYS A 78 0.82 28.43 -10.22
C LYS A 78 0.45 27.10 -9.58
N GLU A 79 1.10 26.75 -8.47
CA GLU A 79 0.89 25.52 -7.73
C GLU A 79 -0.47 25.55 -7.03
N LEU A 80 -0.84 26.68 -6.44
CA LEU A 80 -2.14 26.85 -5.80
C LEU A 80 -3.30 26.70 -6.81
N LYS A 81 -3.18 27.31 -7.99
CA LYS A 81 -4.16 27.12 -9.08
C LYS A 81 -4.23 25.68 -9.57
N GLN A 82 -3.11 24.96 -9.56
CA GLN A 82 -3.07 23.56 -9.93
C GLN A 82 -3.76 22.68 -8.88
N LEU A 83 -3.48 22.93 -7.61
CA LEU A 83 -4.09 22.26 -6.47
C LEU A 83 -5.62 22.45 -6.46
N GLU A 84 -6.08 23.69 -6.65
CA GLU A 84 -7.51 24.02 -6.76
C GLU A 84 -8.18 23.23 -7.89
N ARG A 85 -7.58 23.19 -9.08
CA ARG A 85 -8.10 22.40 -10.20
C ARG A 85 -8.16 20.91 -9.87
N GLN A 86 -7.10 20.35 -9.27
CA GLN A 86 -7.05 18.94 -8.89
C GLN A 86 -8.16 18.60 -7.88
N LEU A 87 -8.33 19.42 -6.83
CA LEU A 87 -9.38 19.24 -5.83
C LEU A 87 -10.77 19.35 -6.45
N LYS A 88 -11.01 20.35 -7.31
CA LYS A 88 -12.30 20.53 -8.01
C LYS A 88 -12.67 19.30 -8.85
N ILE A 89 -11.73 18.78 -9.64
CA ILE A 89 -11.95 17.59 -10.46
C ILE A 89 -12.17 16.36 -9.56
N GLY A 90 -11.37 16.21 -8.51
CA GLY A 90 -11.48 15.10 -7.55
C GLY A 90 -12.85 15.05 -6.88
N VAL A 91 -13.32 16.19 -6.36
CA VAL A 91 -14.64 16.31 -5.73
C VAL A 91 -15.76 15.95 -6.71
N GLU A 92 -15.69 16.44 -7.96
CA GLU A 92 -16.73 16.15 -8.94
C GLU A 92 -16.79 14.65 -9.30
N ARG A 93 -15.63 13.99 -9.42
CA ARG A 93 -15.56 12.53 -9.62
C ARG A 93 -16.21 11.77 -8.47
N VAL A 94 -15.91 12.13 -7.22
CA VAL A 94 -16.51 11.50 -6.03
C VAL A 94 -18.02 11.72 -6.01
N ARG A 95 -18.49 12.95 -6.26
CA ARG A 95 -19.92 13.28 -6.32
C ARG A 95 -20.64 12.49 -7.41
N CYS A 96 -20.07 12.40 -8.60
CA CYS A 96 -20.63 11.62 -9.71
C CYS A 96 -20.78 10.14 -9.34
N LYS A 97 -19.75 9.53 -8.75
CA LYS A 97 -19.81 8.14 -8.29
C LYS A 97 -20.87 7.93 -7.21
N LYS A 98 -20.93 8.82 -6.22
CA LYS A 98 -21.95 8.78 -5.15
C LYS A 98 -23.37 8.90 -5.73
N ARG A 99 -23.61 9.86 -6.63
CA ARG A 99 -24.92 10.03 -7.29
C ARG A 99 -25.33 8.78 -8.06
N ARG A 100 -24.40 8.17 -8.80
CA ARG A 100 -24.65 6.93 -9.55
C ARG A 100 -25.07 5.78 -8.63
N ILE A 101 -24.30 5.51 -7.58
CA ILE A 101 -24.62 4.45 -6.61
C ILE A 101 -25.98 4.71 -5.94
N LEU A 102 -26.24 5.94 -5.52
CA LEU A 102 -27.51 6.30 -4.89
C LEU A 102 -28.70 6.10 -5.85
N SER A 103 -28.56 6.51 -7.12
CA SER A 103 -29.59 6.32 -8.15
C SER A 103 -29.86 4.83 -8.40
N GLU A 104 -28.82 4.01 -8.50
CA GLU A 104 -28.94 2.55 -8.61
C GLU A 104 -29.73 1.96 -7.41
N HIS A 105 -29.42 2.40 -6.19
CA HIS A 105 -30.09 1.93 -4.99
C HIS A 105 -31.56 2.39 -4.91
N ILE A 106 -31.86 3.65 -5.27
CA ILE A 106 -33.24 4.15 -5.37
C ILE A 106 -34.05 3.32 -6.35
N ASN A 107 -33.48 2.99 -7.51
CA ASN A 107 -34.16 2.19 -8.53
C ASN A 107 -34.39 0.74 -8.08
N TYR A 108 -33.46 0.17 -7.30
CA TYR A 108 -33.66 -1.12 -6.65
C TYR A 108 -34.83 -1.08 -5.66
N LEU A 109 -34.84 -0.12 -4.73
CA LEU A 109 -35.90 0.00 -3.73
C LEU A 109 -37.27 0.27 -4.37
N LYS A 110 -37.34 1.10 -5.42
CA LYS A 110 -38.59 1.33 -6.18
C LYS A 110 -39.12 0.04 -6.82
N ARG A 111 -38.25 -0.81 -7.37
CA ARG A 111 -38.64 -2.13 -7.90
C ARG A 111 -39.15 -3.03 -6.78
N LYS A 112 -38.40 -3.13 -5.68
CA LYS A 112 -38.79 -3.97 -4.55
C LYS A 112 -40.12 -3.56 -3.92
N ARG A 113 -40.37 -2.25 -3.82
CA ARG A 113 -41.67 -1.71 -3.37
C ARG A 113 -42.82 -2.19 -4.25
N ARG A 114 -42.64 -2.16 -5.58
CA ARG A 114 -43.67 -2.63 -6.53
C ARG A 114 -43.95 -4.11 -6.36
N GLU A 115 -42.91 -4.94 -6.31
CA GLU A 115 -43.03 -6.38 -6.09
C GLU A 115 -43.80 -6.70 -4.79
N LEU A 116 -43.45 -6.01 -3.69
CA LEU A 116 -44.11 -6.22 -2.40
C LEU A 116 -45.57 -5.73 -2.40
N LEU A 117 -45.87 -4.62 -3.09
CA LEU A 117 -47.26 -4.15 -3.24
C LEU A 117 -48.10 -5.13 -4.07
N GLU A 118 -47.54 -5.70 -5.13
CA GLU A 118 -48.21 -6.73 -5.95
C GLU A 118 -48.46 -8.00 -5.14
N GLU A 119 -47.46 -8.46 -4.39
CA GLU A 119 -47.59 -9.64 -3.53
C GLU A 119 -48.60 -9.42 -2.41
N ASN A 120 -48.58 -8.26 -1.75
CA ASN A 120 -49.56 -7.93 -0.71
C ASN A 120 -50.99 -7.92 -1.27
N LYS A 121 -51.21 -7.33 -2.46
CA LYS A 121 -52.51 -7.39 -3.17
C LYS A 121 -52.92 -8.83 -3.51
N ARG A 122 -51.97 -9.70 -3.85
CA ARG A 122 -52.23 -11.12 -4.14
C ARG A 122 -52.63 -11.88 -2.87
N LEU A 123 -51.93 -11.64 -1.76
CA LEU A 123 -52.22 -12.25 -0.47
C LEU A 123 -53.57 -11.78 0.10
N LEU A 124 -53.90 -10.49 -0.01
CA LEU A 124 -55.21 -9.96 0.40
C LEU A 124 -56.36 -10.63 -0.34
N ARG A 125 -56.24 -10.81 -1.67
CA ARG A 125 -57.24 -11.56 -2.47
C ARG A 125 -57.43 -12.99 -1.96
N LYS A 126 -56.33 -13.70 -1.69
CA LYS A 126 -56.41 -15.05 -1.11
C LYS A 126 -57.10 -15.05 0.25
N VAL A 127 -56.78 -14.10 1.13
CA VAL A 127 -57.43 -14.01 2.45
C VAL A 127 -58.93 -13.75 2.31
N SER A 128 -59.35 -12.83 1.44
CA SER A 128 -60.78 -12.57 1.21
C SER A 128 -61.53 -13.77 0.63
N GLU A 129 -60.88 -14.57 -0.21
CA GLU A 129 -61.44 -15.83 -0.75
C GLU A 129 -61.65 -16.88 0.37
N PHE A 130 -60.80 -16.89 1.41
CA PHE A 130 -60.91 -17.80 2.55
C PHE A 130 -61.81 -17.29 3.68
N SER A 131 -61.95 -15.98 3.89
CA SER A 131 -62.66 -15.40 5.05
C SER A 131 -64.10 -14.95 4.78
N GLY A 132 -64.57 -14.94 3.52
CA GLY A 132 -65.96 -14.62 3.18
C GLY A 132 -66.45 -13.22 3.59
N GLN A 133 -65.53 -12.27 3.85
CA GLN A 133 -65.83 -10.89 4.21
C GLN A 133 -65.03 -9.91 3.33
N ASP A 134 -65.67 -8.80 2.97
CA ASP A 134 -65.12 -7.73 2.12
C ASP A 134 -63.85 -7.10 2.70
N SER A 135 -62.88 -6.85 1.83
CA SER A 135 -61.50 -6.47 2.16
C SER A 135 -61.38 -5.08 2.80
N PRO A 136 -60.55 -4.88 3.84
CA PRO A 136 -60.22 -3.54 4.33
C PRO A 136 -59.39 -2.77 3.30
N GLN A 137 -59.76 -1.52 3.03
CA GLN A 137 -59.07 -0.62 2.10
C GLN A 137 -57.63 -0.33 2.56
N VAL A 138 -56.68 -0.55 1.65
CA VAL A 138 -55.26 -0.20 1.82
C VAL A 138 -55.11 1.32 1.72
N TYR A 139 -54.94 2.01 2.85
CA TYR A 139 -54.50 3.41 2.87
C TYR A 139 -52.98 3.46 2.73
N TYR A 140 -52.52 4.23 1.74
CA TYR A 140 -51.10 4.48 1.42
C TYR A 140 -50.44 5.42 2.43
#